data_AF-A0A1W2B6J1-F1
#
_entry.id   AF-A0A1W2B6J1-F1
#
_cell.length_a   1.000
_cell.length_b   1.000
_cell.length_c   1.000
_cell.angle_alpha   90.00
_cell.angle_beta   90.00
_cell.angle_gamma   90.00
#
_symmetry.space_group_name_H-M   'P 1'
#
loop_
_entity.id
_entity.type
_entity.pdbx_description
1 polymer ?
#
loop_
_entity_poly.entity_id
_entity_poly.type
_entity_poly.pdbx_seq_one_letter_code
_entity_poly.pdbx_strand_id
1 'polypeptide(L)'
;MERTPTLKPLLLLDLDGVLRSFPPMSAELAEIAFEPSLLHRAITGEISDEQWREAVGPEFAATSGEVIAEALALVRVARRQCFVALLSNATTRLEADLALLGLDGEVDAVFNSSRLGVAKPDPAIYRRVLDELGYSTGVFCDDDAKNAAAAREAGLDGVHVPDTAALRRALAVRELIPPTVLLILPDRDEAEGVAASLLGSGWGPCAVHRDMLAGEDDAEDVDWVVELTTAPDGLPASAHRAELDDLAEQHDGFTGEG
;
A
#
# COMPACT_ATOMS: atom_id res chain seq x y z
N MET A 1 -5.30 27.08 27.10
CA MET A 1 -4.97 25.66 26.90
C MET A 1 -4.87 25.48 25.40
N GLU A 2 -3.67 25.67 24.85
CA GLU A 2 -3.41 25.37 23.43
C GLU A 2 -3.66 23.87 23.25
N ARG A 3 -4.67 23.51 22.46
CA ARG A 3 -4.87 22.12 22.05
C ARG A 3 -3.71 21.82 21.11
N THR A 4 -2.76 21.01 21.56
CA THR A 4 -1.79 20.38 20.67
C THR A 4 -2.55 19.81 19.47
N PRO A 5 -2.19 20.17 18.23
CA PRO A 5 -2.87 19.63 17.06
C PRO A 5 -2.81 18.11 17.12
N THR A 6 -3.96 17.47 16.94
CA THR A 6 -4.04 16.00 16.87
C THR A 6 -3.20 15.52 15.69
N LEU A 7 -2.27 14.62 15.94
CA LEU A 7 -1.52 13.94 14.88
C LEU A 7 -2.50 13.28 13.90
N LYS A 8 -2.19 13.35 12.60
CA LYS A 8 -2.90 12.53 11.59
C LYS A 8 -2.76 11.05 11.97
N PRO A 9 -3.67 10.15 11.57
CA PRO A 9 -3.48 8.71 11.75
C PRO A 9 -2.11 8.25 11.21
N LEU A 10 -1.50 7.23 11.83
CA LEU A 10 -0.26 6.62 11.36
C LEU A 10 -0.56 5.39 10.51
N LEU A 11 0.02 5.36 9.31
CA LEU A 11 0.14 4.18 8.46
C LEU A 11 1.62 3.79 8.38
N LEU A 12 1.95 2.62 8.91
CA LEU A 12 3.26 2.00 8.81
C LEU A 12 3.18 0.87 7.78
N LEU A 13 4.10 0.85 6.82
CA LEU A 13 4.10 -0.13 5.73
C LEU A 13 5.40 -0.92 5.72
N ASP A 14 5.33 -2.21 5.43
CA ASP A 14 6.49 -2.87 4.85
C ASP A 14 6.81 -2.30 3.46
N LEU A 15 8.01 -2.62 2.97
CA LEU A 15 8.47 -2.27 1.64
C LEU A 15 8.40 -3.47 0.70
N ASP A 16 9.11 -4.55 1.04
CA ASP A 16 9.25 -5.71 0.15
C ASP A 16 7.98 -6.53 0.19
N GLY A 17 7.45 -6.92 -0.98
CA GLY A 17 6.13 -7.57 -1.09
C GLY A 17 4.94 -6.61 -1.03
N VAL A 18 5.12 -5.36 -0.56
CA VAL A 18 4.04 -4.36 -0.43
C VAL A 18 4.17 -3.22 -1.44
N LEU A 19 5.31 -2.52 -1.47
CA LEU A 19 5.60 -1.40 -2.37
C LEU A 19 6.68 -1.70 -3.39
N ARG A 20 7.49 -2.72 -3.12
CA ARG A 20 8.63 -3.13 -3.94
C ARG A 20 8.62 -4.64 -4.13
N SER A 21 8.88 -5.08 -5.35
CA SER A 21 9.07 -6.49 -5.67
C SER A 21 10.49 -6.74 -6.18
N PHE A 22 10.93 -7.99 -6.04
CA PHE A 22 12.19 -8.48 -6.57
C PHE A 22 11.94 -9.59 -7.59
N PRO A 23 12.78 -9.73 -8.61
CA PRO A 23 12.75 -10.90 -9.47
C PRO A 23 13.00 -12.17 -8.64
N PRO A 24 12.47 -13.33 -9.07
CA PRO A 24 12.68 -14.58 -8.36
C PRO A 24 14.17 -14.93 -8.28
N MET A 25 14.59 -15.38 -7.10
CA MET A 25 15.94 -15.89 -6.85
C MET A 25 15.97 -17.40 -7.05
N SER A 26 17.11 -17.97 -7.50
CA SER A 26 17.28 -19.42 -7.53
C SER A 26 17.21 -20.01 -6.11
N ALA A 27 16.77 -21.26 -5.99
CA ALA A 27 16.62 -21.91 -4.69
C ALA A 27 17.97 -22.00 -3.94
N GLU A 28 19.05 -22.28 -4.67
CA GLU A 28 20.40 -22.40 -4.12
C GLU A 28 20.91 -21.07 -3.55
N LEU A 29 20.66 -19.96 -4.26
CA LEU A 29 21.01 -18.62 -3.78
C LEU A 29 20.14 -18.21 -2.60
N ALA A 30 18.84 -18.52 -2.65
CA ALA A 30 17.90 -18.19 -1.58
C ALA A 30 18.26 -18.89 -0.27
N GLU A 31 18.70 -20.16 -0.32
CA GLU A 31 19.12 -20.91 0.87
C GLU A 31 20.27 -20.22 1.61
N ILE A 32 21.22 -19.63 0.87
CA ILE A 32 22.36 -18.90 1.45
C ILE A 32 21.93 -17.51 1.90
N ALA A 33 21.24 -16.76 1.03
CA ALA A 33 20.81 -15.37 1.26
C ALA A 33 19.91 -15.24 2.49
N PHE A 34 19.03 -16.22 2.71
CA PHE A 34 18.08 -16.26 3.81
C PHE A 34 18.49 -17.22 4.93
N GLU A 35 19.77 -17.67 4.97
CA GLU A 35 20.28 -18.41 6.11
C GLU A 35 20.06 -17.58 7.39
N PRO A 36 19.38 -18.11 8.42
CA PRO A 36 18.86 -17.31 9.53
C PRO A 36 19.91 -16.44 10.23
N SER A 37 21.11 -16.96 10.49
CA SER A 37 22.17 -16.22 11.18
C SER A 37 22.76 -15.12 10.29
N LEU A 38 23.05 -15.41 9.03
CA LEU A 38 23.57 -14.45 8.07
C LEU A 38 22.57 -13.32 7.81
N LEU A 39 21.30 -13.68 7.56
CA LEU A 39 20.23 -12.73 7.32
C LEU A 39 20.03 -11.83 8.54
N HIS A 40 19.91 -12.42 9.74
CA HIS A 40 19.71 -11.65 10.97
C HIS A 40 20.78 -10.58 11.14
N ARG A 41 22.06 -10.94 11.01
CA ARG A 41 23.19 -9.99 11.12
C ARG A 41 23.11 -8.86 10.10
N ALA A 42 22.64 -9.14 8.89
CA ALA A 42 22.51 -8.11 7.86
C ALA A 42 21.34 -7.17 8.14
N ILE A 43 20.18 -7.70 8.51
CA ILE A 43 18.97 -6.90 8.76
C ILE A 43 19.00 -6.21 10.13
N THR A 44 19.88 -6.58 11.05
CA THR A 44 20.13 -5.83 12.30
C THR A 44 21.36 -4.93 12.20
N GLY A 45 22.04 -4.88 11.05
CA GLY A 45 23.18 -3.99 10.80
C GLY A 45 24.48 -4.39 11.49
N GLU A 46 24.58 -5.63 11.98
CA GLU A 46 25.85 -6.20 12.47
C GLU A 46 26.87 -6.41 11.35
N ILE A 47 26.39 -6.59 10.11
CA ILE A 47 27.20 -6.55 8.89
C ILE A 47 26.56 -5.61 7.86
N SER A 48 27.39 -5.03 7.00
CA SER A 48 26.89 -4.23 5.89
C SER A 48 26.30 -5.08 4.77
N ASP A 49 25.54 -4.45 3.88
CA ASP A 49 25.06 -5.06 2.64
C ASP A 49 26.20 -5.67 1.81
N GLU A 50 27.34 -4.99 1.70
CA GLU A 50 28.50 -5.49 0.95
C GLU A 50 29.05 -6.78 1.57
N GLN A 51 29.15 -6.83 2.90
CA GLN A 51 29.61 -8.02 3.62
C GLN A 51 28.61 -9.18 3.51
N TRP A 52 27.30 -8.88 3.56
CA TRP A 52 26.26 -9.87 3.33
C TRP A 52 26.35 -10.42 1.90
N ARG A 53 26.46 -9.57 0.87
CA ARG A 53 26.62 -10.01 -0.53
C ARG A 53 27.88 -10.82 -0.77
N GLU A 54 28.99 -10.44 -0.13
CA GLU A 54 30.24 -11.23 -0.18
C GLU A 54 30.03 -12.64 0.39
N ALA A 55 29.26 -12.78 1.47
CA ALA A 55 28.93 -14.07 2.08
C ALA A 55 27.92 -14.88 1.25
N VAL A 56 26.95 -14.24 0.58
CA VAL A 56 26.02 -14.91 -0.35
C VAL A 56 26.76 -15.46 -1.57
N GLY A 57 27.73 -14.70 -2.08
CA GLY A 57 28.63 -15.14 -3.13
C GLY A 57 28.45 -14.39 -4.46
N PRO A 58 29.37 -14.62 -5.42
CA PRO A 58 29.51 -13.81 -6.63
C PRO A 58 28.35 -13.97 -7.63
N GLU A 59 27.53 -15.00 -7.48
CA GLU A 59 26.34 -15.24 -8.31
C GLU A 59 25.17 -14.31 -7.94
N PHE A 60 25.20 -13.67 -6.77
CA PHE A 60 24.18 -12.71 -6.36
C PHE A 60 24.32 -11.39 -7.14
N ALA A 61 23.42 -11.18 -8.10
CA ALA A 61 23.30 -9.92 -8.82
C ALA A 61 22.39 -8.95 -8.05
N ALA A 62 22.98 -8.00 -7.35
CA ALA A 62 22.22 -7.00 -6.61
C ALA A 62 21.39 -6.12 -7.55
N THR A 63 20.10 -5.98 -7.24
CA THR A 63 19.15 -5.08 -7.89
C THR A 63 18.47 -4.21 -6.83
N SER A 64 17.99 -3.04 -7.20
CA SER A 64 17.14 -2.22 -6.33
C SER A 64 15.73 -2.77 -6.22
N GLY A 65 15.32 -3.74 -7.07
CA GLY A 65 13.94 -4.18 -7.21
C GLY A 65 13.13 -3.26 -8.14
N GLU A 66 11.83 -3.48 -8.21
CA GLU A 66 10.88 -2.69 -9.00
C GLU A 66 9.75 -2.17 -8.13
N VAL A 67 9.28 -0.95 -8.39
CA VAL A 67 8.16 -0.34 -7.67
C VAL A 67 6.85 -0.99 -8.13
N ILE A 68 6.01 -1.38 -7.17
CA ILE A 68 4.64 -1.82 -7.42
C ILE A 68 3.79 -0.58 -7.64
N ALA A 69 3.60 -0.18 -8.90
CA ALA A 69 3.01 1.11 -9.27
C ALA A 69 1.61 1.33 -8.68
N GLU A 70 0.77 0.29 -8.66
CA GLU A 70 -0.57 0.37 -8.09
C GLU A 70 -0.54 0.60 -6.56
N ALA A 71 0.34 -0.11 -5.84
CA ALA A 71 0.51 0.07 -4.40
C ALA A 71 1.07 1.47 -4.07
N LEU A 72 1.99 1.99 -4.89
CA LEU A 72 2.47 3.37 -4.74
C LEU A 72 1.35 4.40 -4.97
N ALA A 73 0.47 4.19 -5.96
CA ALA A 73 -0.69 5.06 -6.18
C ALA A 73 -1.61 5.08 -4.96
N LEU A 74 -1.88 3.92 -4.34
CA LEU A 74 -2.61 3.82 -3.07
C LEU A 74 -1.95 4.60 -1.94
N VAL A 75 -0.63 4.49 -1.78
CA VAL A 75 0.10 5.22 -0.75
C VAL A 75 0.01 6.73 -0.94
N ARG A 76 0.11 7.22 -2.18
CA ARG A 76 -0.07 8.65 -2.49
C ARG A 76 -1.48 9.14 -2.12
N VAL A 77 -2.50 8.33 -2.34
CA VAL A 77 -3.87 8.62 -1.90
C VAL A 77 -3.94 8.65 -0.38
N ALA A 78 -3.40 7.64 0.29
CA ALA A 78 -3.46 7.52 1.75
C ALA A 78 -2.72 8.64 2.48
N ARG A 79 -1.57 9.06 1.96
CA ARG A 79 -0.74 10.14 2.53
C ARG A 79 -1.44 11.50 2.58
N ARG A 80 -2.50 11.70 1.80
CA ARG A 80 -3.35 12.90 1.94
C ARG A 80 -4.04 12.92 3.31
N GLN A 81 -4.42 11.75 3.84
CA GLN A 81 -5.23 11.58 5.04
C GLN A 81 -4.42 11.18 6.27
N CYS A 82 -3.29 10.49 6.10
CA CYS A 82 -2.47 9.94 7.18
C CYS A 82 -0.98 10.31 7.05
N PHE A 83 -0.22 10.10 8.13
CA PHE A 83 1.24 10.10 8.10
C PHE A 83 1.71 8.71 7.67
N VAL A 84 2.49 8.62 6.60
CA VAL A 84 2.95 7.33 6.05
C VAL A 84 4.42 7.13 6.37
N ALA A 85 4.76 6.00 6.98
CA ALA A 85 6.13 5.60 7.24
C ALA A 85 6.42 4.19 6.72
N LEU A 86 7.66 3.93 6.31
CA LEU A 86 8.14 2.57 6.04
C LEU A 86 8.78 1.96 7.28
N LEU A 87 8.53 0.68 7.54
CA LEU A 87 9.28 -0.16 8.45
C LEU A 87 9.68 -1.45 7.74
N SER A 88 10.95 -1.52 7.34
CA SER A 88 11.46 -2.61 6.50
C SER A 88 12.60 -3.35 7.19
N ASN A 89 12.54 -4.68 7.13
CA ASN A 89 13.68 -5.54 7.44
C ASN A 89 14.63 -5.52 6.25
N ALA A 90 15.68 -4.70 6.32
CA ALA A 90 16.57 -4.48 5.18
C ALA A 90 18.03 -4.36 5.61
N THR A 91 18.93 -4.50 4.63
CA THR A 91 20.37 -4.28 4.83
C THR A 91 20.68 -2.78 4.90
N THR A 92 21.95 -2.43 5.10
CA THR A 92 22.43 -1.04 5.14
C THR A 92 22.32 -0.29 3.81
N ARG A 93 21.84 -0.96 2.75
CA ARG A 93 21.66 -0.41 1.41
C ARG A 93 20.29 0.25 1.19
N LEU A 94 19.30 -0.02 2.04
CA LEU A 94 17.91 0.39 1.85
C LEU A 94 17.75 1.84 1.39
N GLU A 95 18.39 2.79 2.08
CA GLU A 95 18.18 4.22 1.79
C GLU A 95 18.70 4.61 0.40
N ALA A 96 19.77 3.96 -0.07
CA ALA A 96 20.27 4.18 -1.43
C ALA A 96 19.33 3.59 -2.49
N ASP A 97 18.76 2.40 -2.23
CA ASP A 97 17.78 1.80 -3.15
C ASP A 97 16.49 2.63 -3.20
N LEU A 98 16.00 3.15 -2.08
CA LEU A 98 14.83 4.04 -2.04
C LEU A 98 15.05 5.30 -2.87
N ALA A 99 16.22 5.93 -2.78
CA ALA A 99 16.57 7.10 -3.58
C ALA A 99 16.65 6.79 -5.09
N LEU A 100 17.18 5.60 -5.46
CA LEU A 100 17.22 5.15 -6.85
C LEU A 100 15.83 4.91 -7.43
N LEU A 101 14.92 4.38 -6.62
CA LEU A 101 13.52 4.12 -6.99
C LEU A 101 12.63 5.37 -6.90
N GLY A 102 13.11 6.46 -6.31
CA GLY A 102 12.34 7.67 -6.04
C GLY A 102 11.28 7.50 -4.96
N LEU A 103 11.41 6.49 -4.08
CA LEU A 103 10.46 6.21 -3.00
C LEU A 103 10.73 7.02 -1.73
N ASP A 104 11.92 7.61 -1.58
CA ASP A 104 12.31 8.44 -0.44
C ASP A 104 11.48 9.74 -0.32
N GLY A 105 10.92 10.23 -1.43
CA GLY A 105 9.97 11.35 -1.46
C GLY A 105 8.49 10.97 -1.29
N GLU A 106 8.16 9.67 -1.35
CA GLU A 106 6.78 9.17 -1.39
C GLU A 106 6.19 8.93 0.00
N VAL A 107 7.04 8.84 1.02
CA VAL A 107 6.68 8.61 2.42
C VAL A 107 7.20 9.74 3.33
N ASP A 108 6.68 9.83 4.54
CA ASP A 108 7.03 10.86 5.51
C ASP A 108 8.21 10.45 6.42
N ALA A 109 8.45 9.15 6.58
CA ALA A 109 9.58 8.60 7.33
C ALA A 109 9.97 7.20 6.86
N VAL A 110 11.23 6.81 7.11
CA VAL A 110 11.77 5.48 6.79
C VAL A 110 12.48 4.92 8.02
N PHE A 111 12.08 3.72 8.42
CA PHE A 111 12.67 2.96 9.50
C PHE A 111 13.29 1.67 8.97
N ASN A 112 14.62 1.69 8.88
CA ASN A 112 15.42 0.56 8.45
C ASN A 112 15.86 -0.26 9.67
N SER A 113 15.50 -1.55 9.71
CA SER A 113 15.88 -2.45 10.80
C SER A 113 17.40 -2.47 11.06
N SER A 114 18.23 -2.35 10.02
CA SER A 114 19.69 -2.36 10.16
C SER A 114 20.23 -1.12 10.87
N ARG A 115 19.49 -0.01 10.86
CA ARG A 115 19.80 1.20 11.64
C ARG A 115 19.28 1.11 13.06
N LEU A 116 18.17 0.39 13.25
CA LEU A 116 17.54 0.20 14.55
C LEU A 116 18.23 -0.90 15.38
N GLY A 117 18.92 -1.85 14.75
CA GLY A 117 19.55 -2.98 15.46
C GLY A 117 18.55 -4.04 15.94
N VAL A 118 17.30 -3.96 15.49
CA VAL A 118 16.22 -4.89 15.79
C VAL A 118 15.36 -5.02 14.54
N ALA A 119 14.85 -6.22 14.30
CA ALA A 119 14.10 -6.58 13.10
C ALA A 119 12.71 -7.12 13.45
N LYS A 120 11.74 -6.95 12.56
CA LYS A 120 10.46 -7.66 12.61
C LYS A 120 10.74 -9.18 12.61
N PRO A 121 9.97 -10.01 13.33
CA PRO A 121 8.75 -9.69 14.07
C PRO A 121 8.98 -9.32 15.55
N ASP A 122 10.17 -8.89 15.99
CA ASP A 122 10.38 -8.52 17.40
C ASP A 122 9.49 -7.33 17.81
N PRO A 123 8.61 -7.44 18.82
CA PRO A 123 7.73 -6.35 19.26
C PRO A 123 8.46 -5.04 19.60
N ALA A 124 9.75 -5.09 19.96
CA ALA A 124 10.55 -3.92 20.29
C ALA A 124 10.76 -2.98 19.09
N ILE A 125 10.80 -3.49 17.85
CA ILE A 125 10.97 -2.63 16.66
C ILE A 125 9.77 -1.68 16.50
N TYR A 126 8.55 -2.20 16.65
CA TYR A 126 7.34 -1.41 16.48
C TYR A 126 7.21 -0.35 17.58
N ARG A 127 7.50 -0.72 18.84
CA ARG A 127 7.48 0.23 19.96
C ARG A 127 8.49 1.36 19.75
N ARG A 128 9.69 1.03 19.26
CA ARG A 128 10.70 2.04 18.97
C ARG A 128 10.25 3.03 17.88
N VAL A 129 9.63 2.54 16.81
CA VAL A 129 9.08 3.39 15.75
C VAL A 129 7.96 4.29 16.29
N LEU A 130 7.04 3.73 17.08
CA LEU A 130 5.97 4.48 17.73
C LEU A 130 6.50 5.58 18.65
N ASP A 131 7.47 5.25 19.50
CA ASP A 131 8.12 6.19 20.42
C ASP A 131 8.83 7.33 19.68
N GLU A 132 9.56 7.00 18.60
CA GLU A 132 10.29 7.99 17.80
C GLU A 132 9.34 8.94 17.05
N LEU A 133 8.23 8.44 16.53
CA LEU A 133 7.22 9.26 15.84
C LEU A 133 6.24 9.95 16.81
N GLY A 134 6.23 9.60 18.09
CA GLY A 134 5.30 10.15 19.09
C GLY A 134 3.87 9.62 18.97
N TYR A 135 3.67 8.42 18.42
CA TYR A 135 2.37 7.76 18.30
C TYR A 135 2.18 6.69 19.37
N SER A 136 0.96 6.50 19.85
CA SER A 136 0.63 5.38 20.76
C SER A 136 0.14 4.13 20.02
N THR A 137 -0.28 4.28 18.76
CA THR A 137 -0.78 3.21 17.90
C THR A 137 -0.78 3.69 16.44
N GLY A 138 -1.03 2.76 15.52
CA GLY A 138 -1.12 2.99 14.09
C GLY A 138 -1.55 1.72 13.38
N VAL A 139 -1.77 1.83 12.07
CA VAL A 139 -2.05 0.69 11.19
C VAL A 139 -0.71 0.20 10.65
N PHE A 140 -0.45 -1.10 10.72
CA PHE A 140 0.74 -1.70 10.12
C PHE A 140 0.34 -2.73 9.07
N CYS A 141 0.77 -2.52 7.82
CA CYS A 141 0.51 -3.46 6.72
C CYS A 141 1.81 -4.13 6.27
N ASP A 142 1.81 -5.47 6.25
CA ASP A 142 2.96 -6.31 5.90
C ASP A 142 2.47 -7.55 5.13
N ASP A 143 3.27 -8.04 4.18
CA ASP A 143 2.95 -9.24 3.40
C ASP A 143 3.26 -10.54 4.18
N ASP A 144 4.02 -10.49 5.28
CA ASP A 144 4.20 -11.61 6.20
C ASP A 144 3.20 -11.53 7.37
N ALA A 145 2.31 -12.54 7.43
CA ALA A 145 1.33 -12.69 8.51
C ALA A 145 1.94 -12.69 9.93
N LYS A 146 3.19 -13.14 10.10
CA LYS A 146 3.90 -13.13 11.39
C LYS A 146 4.25 -11.72 11.83
N ASN A 147 4.70 -10.87 10.91
CA ASN A 147 4.99 -9.46 11.20
C ASN A 147 3.70 -8.73 11.60
N ALA A 148 2.62 -8.94 10.83
CA ALA A 148 1.30 -8.39 11.17
C ALA A 148 0.79 -8.87 12.54
N ALA A 149 1.01 -10.14 12.90
CA ALA A 149 0.64 -10.66 14.22
C ALA A 149 1.45 -10.00 15.34
N ALA A 150 2.78 -9.89 15.19
CA ALA A 150 3.62 -9.25 16.19
C ALA A 150 3.34 -7.74 16.36
N ALA A 151 2.97 -7.04 15.29
CA ALA A 151 2.53 -5.65 15.38
C ALA A 151 1.27 -5.51 16.26
N ARG A 152 0.33 -6.46 16.18
CA ARG A 152 -0.84 -6.50 17.08
C ARG A 152 -0.45 -6.70 18.53
N GLU A 153 0.51 -7.59 18.80
CA GLU A 153 1.06 -7.80 20.15
C GLU A 153 1.79 -6.55 20.68
N ALA A 154 2.33 -5.72 19.80
CA ALA A 154 2.96 -4.44 20.13
C ALA A 154 1.96 -3.27 20.30
N GLY A 155 0.67 -3.47 20.02
CA GLY A 155 -0.38 -2.45 20.19
C GLY A 155 -0.74 -1.67 18.92
N LEU A 156 -0.30 -2.13 17.74
CA LEU A 156 -0.76 -1.61 16.45
C LEU A 156 -1.96 -2.40 15.94
N ASP A 157 -2.69 -1.81 15.00
CA ASP A 157 -3.59 -2.53 14.13
C ASP A 157 -2.77 -3.17 12.99
N GLY A 158 -2.19 -4.34 13.27
CA GLY A 158 -1.46 -5.12 12.27
C GLY A 158 -2.40 -5.75 11.25
N VAL A 159 -2.03 -5.76 9.97
CA VAL A 159 -2.81 -6.28 8.85
C VAL A 159 -1.89 -7.05 7.90
N HIS A 160 -2.29 -8.27 7.57
CA HIS A 160 -1.59 -9.07 6.58
C HIS A 160 -2.12 -8.70 5.19
N VAL A 161 -1.24 -8.23 4.31
CA VAL A 161 -1.55 -7.74 2.97
C VAL A 161 -0.69 -8.46 1.93
N PRO A 162 -1.03 -9.71 1.55
CA PRO A 162 -0.21 -10.50 0.63
C PRO A 162 -0.16 -9.97 -0.81
N ASP A 163 -1.02 -8.99 -1.14
CA ASP A 163 -1.12 -8.36 -2.45
C ASP A 163 -1.70 -6.94 -2.34
N THR A 164 -1.64 -6.20 -3.47
CA THR A 164 -2.15 -4.81 -3.56
C THR A 164 -3.65 -4.71 -3.29
N ALA A 165 -4.44 -5.73 -3.64
CA ALA A 165 -5.89 -5.74 -3.40
C ALA A 165 -6.20 -5.82 -1.89
N ALA A 166 -5.47 -6.67 -1.16
CA ALA A 166 -5.54 -6.76 0.29
C ALA A 166 -5.07 -5.46 0.95
N LEU A 167 -4.02 -4.81 0.44
CA LEU A 167 -3.60 -3.48 0.88
C LEU A 167 -4.71 -2.46 0.70
N ARG A 168 -5.30 -2.35 -0.50
CA ARG A 168 -6.41 -1.45 -0.80
C ARG A 168 -7.57 -1.66 0.18
N ARG A 169 -8.00 -2.90 0.36
CA ARG A 169 -9.07 -3.25 1.29
C ARG A 169 -8.72 -2.85 2.73
N ALA A 170 -7.49 -3.09 3.16
CA ALA A 170 -7.02 -2.70 4.49
C ALA A 170 -7.12 -1.19 4.71
N LEU A 171 -6.70 -0.40 3.72
CA LEU A 171 -6.75 1.06 3.76
C LEU A 171 -8.19 1.60 3.69
N ALA A 172 -9.03 1.04 2.81
CA ALA A 172 -10.42 1.46 2.65
C ALA A 172 -11.23 1.25 3.93
N VAL A 173 -11.18 0.06 4.52
CA VAL A 173 -11.91 -0.29 5.75
C VAL A 173 -11.49 0.58 6.94
N ARG A 174 -10.27 1.14 6.90
CA ARG A 174 -9.72 2.02 7.93
C ARG A 174 -9.88 3.51 7.59
N GLU A 175 -10.61 3.82 6.53
CA GLU A 175 -10.85 5.19 6.06
C GLU A 175 -9.53 5.94 5.79
N LEU A 176 -8.48 5.22 5.38
CA LEU A 176 -7.19 5.81 5.01
C LEU A 176 -7.16 6.23 3.54
N ILE A 177 -8.08 5.75 2.72
CA ILE A 177 -8.32 6.20 1.35
C ILE A 177 -9.81 6.56 1.18
N PRO A 178 -10.19 7.38 0.19
CA PRO A 178 -11.59 7.71 -0.05
C PRO A 178 -12.45 6.45 -0.21
N PRO A 179 -13.68 6.44 0.32
CA PRO A 179 -14.58 5.30 0.18
C PRO A 179 -15.16 5.19 -1.23
N THR A 180 -15.17 6.29 -1.96
CA THR A 180 -15.86 6.45 -3.24
C THR A 180 -15.02 5.96 -4.41
N VAL A 181 -15.69 5.24 -5.32
CA VAL A 181 -15.19 4.90 -6.66
C VAL A 181 -16.13 5.54 -7.68
N LEU A 182 -15.54 6.15 -8.70
CA LEU A 182 -16.26 6.72 -9.83
C LEU A 182 -16.15 5.73 -11.00
N LEU A 183 -17.27 5.18 -11.45
CA LEU A 183 -17.32 4.37 -12.67
C LEU A 183 -17.60 5.30 -13.85
N ILE A 184 -16.70 5.39 -14.81
CA ILE A 184 -16.74 6.36 -15.90
C ILE A 184 -17.04 5.60 -17.20
N LEU A 185 -18.19 5.89 -17.80
CA LEU A 185 -18.76 5.17 -18.93
C LEU A 185 -19.11 6.12 -20.09
N PRO A 186 -18.94 5.71 -21.36
CA PRO A 186 -19.12 6.61 -22.50
C PRO A 186 -20.59 6.88 -22.84
N ASP A 187 -21.50 5.95 -22.52
CA ASP A 187 -22.91 6.04 -22.88
C ASP A 187 -23.81 6.25 -21.66
N ARG A 188 -24.81 7.11 -21.83
CA ARG A 188 -25.76 7.46 -20.78
C ARG A 188 -26.66 6.30 -20.39
N ASP A 189 -27.26 5.65 -21.38
CA ASP A 189 -28.26 4.61 -21.15
C ASP A 189 -27.58 3.39 -20.54
N GLU A 190 -26.34 3.11 -20.94
CA GLU A 190 -25.47 2.15 -20.27
C GLU A 190 -25.18 2.54 -18.82
N ALA A 191 -24.77 3.78 -18.54
CA ALA A 191 -24.49 4.23 -17.18
C ALA A 191 -25.72 4.16 -16.27
N GLU A 192 -26.90 4.58 -16.75
CA GLU A 192 -28.16 4.46 -16.02
C GLU A 192 -28.53 2.97 -15.79
N GLY A 193 -28.29 2.09 -16.78
CA GLY A 193 -28.51 0.65 -16.66
C GLY A 193 -27.58 -0.03 -15.65
N VAL A 194 -26.28 0.28 -15.71
CA VAL A 194 -25.26 -0.22 -14.77
C VAL A 194 -25.57 0.26 -13.36
N ALA A 195 -25.89 1.55 -13.17
CA ALA A 195 -26.26 2.10 -11.88
C ALA A 195 -27.50 1.41 -11.28
N ALA A 196 -28.54 1.16 -12.09
CA ALA A 196 -29.74 0.46 -11.65
C ALA A 196 -29.44 -1.00 -11.23
N SER A 197 -28.58 -1.70 -11.99
CA SER A 197 -28.14 -3.07 -11.67
C SER A 197 -27.35 -3.13 -10.37
N LEU A 198 -26.39 -2.23 -10.19
CA LEU A 198 -25.57 -2.11 -8.98
C LEU A 198 -26.42 -1.79 -7.76
N LEU A 199 -27.34 -0.82 -7.89
CA LEU A 199 -28.26 -0.45 -6.81
C LEU A 199 -29.16 -1.64 -6.42
N GLY A 200 -29.66 -2.38 -7.40
CA GLY A 200 -30.45 -3.61 -7.18
C GLY A 200 -29.65 -4.73 -6.48
N SER A 201 -28.32 -4.70 -6.60
CA SER A 201 -27.40 -5.66 -5.98
C SER A 201 -26.87 -5.20 -4.61
N GLY A 202 -27.26 -4.01 -4.14
CA GLY A 202 -26.93 -3.49 -2.81
C GLY A 202 -25.77 -2.50 -2.77
N TRP A 203 -25.24 -2.09 -3.91
CA TRP A 203 -24.31 -0.96 -3.97
C TRP A 203 -25.04 0.37 -3.76
N GLY A 204 -24.34 1.41 -3.33
CA GLY A 204 -24.92 2.74 -3.22
C GLY A 204 -23.88 3.86 -3.16
N PRO A 205 -24.27 5.12 -3.48
CA PRO A 205 -25.62 5.53 -3.87
C PRO A 205 -25.97 5.23 -5.34
N CYS A 206 -25.00 4.86 -6.18
CA CYS A 206 -25.15 4.68 -7.63
C CYS A 206 -25.66 5.96 -8.31
N ALA A 207 -25.18 7.13 -7.87
CA ALA A 207 -25.62 8.40 -8.41
C ALA A 207 -24.98 8.63 -9.79
N VAL A 208 -25.82 8.81 -10.81
CA VAL A 208 -25.36 9.07 -12.18
C VAL A 208 -25.28 10.58 -12.42
N HIS A 209 -24.13 11.07 -12.85
CA HIS A 209 -23.94 12.46 -13.24
C HIS A 209 -23.08 12.57 -14.50
N ARG A 210 -23.24 13.68 -15.22
CA ARG A 210 -22.44 14.01 -16.38
C ARG A 210 -21.20 14.77 -15.90
N ASP A 211 -20.02 14.34 -16.32
CA ASP A 211 -18.77 15.09 -16.09
C ASP A 211 -18.13 15.45 -17.43
N MET A 212 -17.48 16.61 -17.49
CA MET A 212 -16.67 17.00 -18.65
C MET A 212 -15.22 16.89 -18.22
N LEU A 213 -14.58 15.74 -18.51
CA LEU A 213 -13.16 15.59 -18.26
C LEU A 213 -12.39 16.66 -19.05
N ALA A 214 -11.40 17.27 -18.41
CA ALA A 214 -10.72 18.44 -18.94
C ALA A 214 -9.90 18.10 -20.20
N GLY A 215 -10.40 18.47 -21.38
CA GLY A 215 -9.65 18.35 -22.64
C GLY A 215 -10.47 18.40 -23.92
N GLU A 216 -11.76 18.09 -23.87
CA GLU A 216 -12.58 17.95 -25.08
C GLU A 216 -13.64 19.07 -25.14
N ASP A 217 -13.47 19.96 -26.12
CA ASP A 217 -14.35 21.13 -26.38
C ASP A 217 -15.57 20.74 -27.25
N ASP A 218 -15.69 19.45 -27.60
CA ASP A 218 -16.80 18.89 -28.35
C ASP A 218 -17.84 18.32 -27.38
N ALA A 219 -19.03 18.94 -27.32
CA ALA A 219 -20.12 18.58 -26.41
C ALA A 219 -20.72 17.17 -26.66
N GLU A 220 -20.19 16.42 -27.63
CA GLU A 220 -20.59 15.06 -28.02
C GLU A 220 -19.71 13.97 -27.37
N ASP A 221 -18.51 14.30 -26.87
CA ASP A 221 -17.63 13.40 -26.13
C ASP A 221 -17.77 13.69 -24.63
N VAL A 222 -18.80 13.11 -24.02
CA VAL A 222 -19.11 13.31 -22.58
C VAL A 222 -19.11 11.98 -21.87
N ASP A 223 -18.40 11.93 -20.74
CA ASP A 223 -18.42 10.76 -19.89
C ASP A 223 -19.55 10.85 -18.87
N TRP A 224 -20.18 9.69 -18.63
CA TRP A 224 -21.19 9.48 -17.62
C TRP A 224 -20.58 8.77 -16.43
N VAL A 225 -20.70 9.39 -15.26
CA VAL A 225 -20.09 8.93 -14.03
C VAL A 225 -21.15 8.31 -13.13
N VAL A 226 -20.92 7.08 -12.69
CA VAL A 226 -21.69 6.42 -11.63
C VAL A 226 -20.87 6.45 -10.34
N GLU A 227 -21.36 7.19 -9.35
CA GLU A 227 -20.70 7.32 -8.04
C GLU A 227 -21.13 6.20 -7.09
N LEU A 228 -20.15 5.48 -6.55
CA LEU A 228 -20.33 4.35 -5.64
C LEU A 228 -19.51 4.61 -4.37
N THR A 229 -20.16 4.62 -3.20
CA THR A 229 -19.51 4.84 -1.90
C THR A 229 -19.51 3.58 -1.03
N THR A 230 -20.54 2.74 -1.15
CA THR A 230 -20.75 1.57 -0.28
C THR A 230 -21.06 0.34 -1.14
N ALA A 231 -20.46 -0.79 -0.76
CA ALA A 231 -20.66 -2.09 -1.38
C ALA A 231 -21.75 -2.91 -0.65
N PRO A 232 -22.23 -4.02 -1.26
CA PRO A 232 -23.30 -4.84 -0.68
C PRO A 232 -22.99 -5.45 0.68
N ASP A 233 -21.70 -5.65 1.00
CA ASP A 233 -21.23 -6.14 2.29
C ASP A 233 -21.09 -5.03 3.36
N GLY A 234 -21.47 -3.79 3.02
CA GLY A 234 -21.41 -2.62 3.88
C GLY A 234 -20.02 -1.98 3.98
N LEU A 235 -19.02 -2.52 3.27
CA LEU A 235 -17.69 -1.91 3.20
C LEU A 235 -17.68 -0.75 2.20
N PRO A 236 -16.66 0.13 2.26
CA PRO A 236 -16.47 1.14 1.24
C PRO A 236 -16.35 0.54 -0.16
N ALA A 237 -16.90 1.21 -1.17
CA ALA A 237 -16.80 0.75 -2.57
C ALA A 237 -15.34 0.61 -3.01
N SER A 238 -14.45 1.47 -2.52
CA SER A 238 -13.01 1.39 -2.80
C SER A 238 -12.33 0.11 -2.28
N ALA A 239 -12.94 -0.62 -1.35
CA ALA A 239 -12.46 -1.94 -0.92
C ALA A 239 -12.65 -3.03 -2.00
N HIS A 240 -13.51 -2.79 -2.98
CA HIS A 240 -13.91 -3.72 -4.03
C HIS A 240 -13.53 -3.20 -5.42
N ARG A 241 -12.48 -2.38 -5.49
CA ARG A 241 -12.07 -1.68 -6.71
C ARG A 241 -11.87 -2.61 -7.91
N ALA A 242 -11.26 -3.78 -7.72
CA ALA A 242 -11.05 -4.73 -8.81
C ALA A 242 -12.35 -5.21 -9.46
N GLU A 243 -13.41 -5.46 -8.66
CA GLU A 243 -14.72 -5.84 -9.21
C GLU A 243 -15.34 -4.69 -10.03
N LEU A 244 -15.13 -3.45 -9.60
CA LEU A 244 -15.60 -2.27 -10.32
C LEU A 244 -14.76 -1.96 -11.56
N ASP A 245 -13.46 -2.24 -11.55
CA ASP A 245 -12.57 -2.12 -12.71
C ASP A 245 -13.00 -3.11 -13.79
N ASP A 246 -13.18 -4.38 -13.43
CA ASP A 246 -13.67 -5.44 -14.34
C ASP A 246 -15.04 -5.09 -14.92
N LEU A 247 -15.92 -4.48 -14.12
CA LEU A 247 -17.23 -4.01 -14.58
C LEU A 247 -17.11 -2.84 -15.55
N ALA A 248 -16.23 -1.87 -15.27
CA ALA A 248 -16.00 -0.73 -16.15
C ALA A 248 -15.51 -1.19 -17.53
N GLU A 249 -14.53 -2.10 -17.55
CA GLU A 249 -13.95 -2.63 -18.78
C GLU A 249 -14.97 -3.38 -19.65
N GLN A 250 -15.96 -4.06 -19.04
CA GLN A 250 -17.05 -4.70 -19.78
C GLN A 250 -17.96 -3.71 -20.52
N HIS A 251 -17.90 -2.44 -20.15
CA HIS A 251 -18.69 -1.34 -20.71
C HIS A 251 -17.78 -0.28 -21.40
N ASP A 252 -16.59 -0.70 -21.85
CA ASP A 252 -15.60 0.19 -22.50
C ASP A 252 -15.24 1.43 -21.66
N GLY A 253 -15.39 1.34 -20.34
CA GLY A 253 -15.14 2.39 -19.38
C GLY A 253 -13.93 2.13 -18.49
N PHE A 254 -13.75 3.00 -17.50
CA PHE A 254 -12.70 2.90 -16.50
C PHE A 254 -13.15 3.44 -15.15
N THR A 255 -12.33 3.29 -14.12
CA THR A 255 -12.63 3.78 -12.78
C THR A 255 -11.73 4.94 -12.36
N GLY A 256 -12.31 5.90 -11.65
CA GLY A 256 -11.64 7.03 -11.01
C GLY A 256 -11.71 6.98 -9.49
N GLU A 257 -10.87 7.79 -8.85
CA GLU A 257 -10.98 8.11 -7.43
C GLU A 257 -12.03 9.21 -7.23
N GLY A 258 -12.89 9.09 -6.21
CA GLY A 258 -13.85 10.12 -5.80
C GLY A 258 -13.34 11.09 -4.73
#